data_AF-A0A951CZQ1-F1
#
_entry.id   AF-A0A951CZQ1-F1
#
_cell.length_a   1.000
_cell.length_b   1.000
_cell.length_c   1.000
_cell.angle_alpha   90.00
_cell.angle_beta   90.00
_cell.angle_gamma   90.00
#
_symmetry.space_group_name_H-M   'P 1'
#
loop_
_entity.id
_entity.type
_entity.pdbx_description
1 polymer ?
#
loop_
_entity_poly.entity_id
_entity_poly.type
_entity_poly.pdbx_seq_one_letter_code
_entity_poly.pdbx_strand_id
1 'polypeptide(L)' 'MRWGSSRAAGRARPVQAPTLVIWGEPDRYLGSELAEPPAPDVPHLERVVRIPNCSHWVQHDEPERVSQLLIEFFRS' A
#
# COMPACT_ATOMS: atom_id res chain seq x y z
N MET A 1 -15.41 19.32 4.64
CA MET A 1 -15.34 18.49 5.87
C MET A 1 -13.90 18.42 6.32
N ARG A 2 -13.58 18.95 7.50
CA ARG A 2 -12.25 18.83 8.11
C ARG A 2 -12.27 17.60 9.02
N TRP A 3 -11.48 16.59 8.72
CA TRP A 3 -11.27 15.49 9.67
C TRP A 3 -10.55 16.05 10.90
N GLY A 4 -11.27 16.11 12.00
CA GLY A 4 -10.73 16.50 13.30
C GLY A 4 -9.72 15.47 13.78
N SER A 5 -8.59 15.96 14.28
CA SER A 5 -7.55 15.16 14.92
C SER A 5 -8.12 14.55 16.22
N SER A 6 -8.63 13.33 16.14
CA SER A 6 -8.86 12.49 17.31
C SER A 6 -7.64 11.58 17.48
N ARG A 7 -6.72 12.00 18.36
CA ARG A 7 -5.62 11.14 18.83
C ARG A 7 -6.17 10.14 19.85
N ALA A 8 -6.20 8.86 19.48
CA ALA A 8 -6.13 7.75 20.43
C ALA A 8 -5.61 6.47 19.75
N ALA A 9 -4.29 6.31 19.71
CA ALA A 9 -3.53 5.06 19.67
C ALA A 9 -2.04 5.48 19.64
N GLY A 10 -1.15 4.80 20.37
CA GLY A 10 0.28 5.09 20.28
C GLY A 10 0.70 5.10 18.81
N ARG A 11 1.55 6.06 18.39
CA ARG A 11 2.06 6.11 17.02
C ARG A 11 2.53 4.71 16.63
N ALA A 12 1.98 4.17 15.53
CA ALA A 12 2.49 2.94 14.96
C ALA A 12 4.01 3.08 14.81
N ARG A 13 4.76 2.08 15.23
CA ARG A 13 6.22 2.12 15.03
C ARG A 13 6.48 2.11 13.52
N PRO A 14 7.44 2.92 13.03
CA PRO A 14 7.77 2.91 11.62
C PRO A 14 8.13 1.50 11.14
N VAL A 15 7.70 1.15 9.93
CA VAL A 15 8.06 -0.11 9.27
C VAL A 15 9.48 0.02 8.74
N GLN A 16 10.43 -0.64 9.40
CA GLN A 16 11.85 -0.55 9.06
C GLN A 16 12.30 -1.54 7.96
N ALA A 17 11.44 -2.49 7.59
CA ALA A 17 11.74 -3.40 6.49
C ALA A 17 11.61 -2.69 5.14
N PRO A 18 12.35 -3.12 4.11
CA PRO A 18 12.00 -2.77 2.74
C PRO A 18 10.51 -3.03 2.49
N THR A 19 9.85 -2.10 1.83
CA THR A 19 8.39 -2.15 1.67
C THR A 19 7.99 -1.94 0.22
N LEU A 20 7.18 -2.85 -0.28
CA LEU A 20 6.45 -2.74 -1.55
C LEU A 20 4.97 -2.54 -1.23
N VAL A 21 4.35 -1.53 -1.83
CA VAL A 21 2.88 -1.38 -1.85
C VAL A 21 2.33 -1.81 -3.20
N ILE A 22 1.29 -2.65 -3.21
CA ILE A 22 0.53 -3.03 -4.40
C ILE A 22 -0.92 -2.57 -4.16
N TRP A 23 -1.45 -1.73 -5.05
CA TRP A 23 -2.72 -1.04 -4.86
C TRP A 23 -3.64 -1.15 -6.08
N GLY A 24 -4.91 -1.48 -5.87
CA GLY A 24 -5.93 -1.43 -6.90
C GLY A 24 -6.60 -0.05 -6.99
N GLU A 25 -6.60 0.60 -8.15
CA GLU A 25 -7.10 1.98 -8.29
C GLU A 25 -8.63 2.14 -8.12
N PRO A 26 -9.48 1.28 -8.71
CA PRO A 26 -10.93 1.29 -8.48
C PRO A 26 -11.35 0.60 -7.16
N ASP A 27 -10.63 0.85 -6.07
CA ASP A 27 -11.03 0.42 -4.72
C ASP A 27 -12.16 1.33 -4.19
N ARG A 28 -13.32 0.72 -3.95
CA ARG A 28 -14.53 1.40 -3.45
C ARG A 28 -14.46 1.75 -1.96
N TYR A 29 -13.61 1.05 -1.21
CA TYR A 29 -13.52 1.14 0.24
C TYR A 29 -12.37 2.02 0.69
N LEU A 30 -11.23 1.95 0.00
CA LEU A 30 -10.05 2.76 0.27
C LEU A 30 -9.67 3.58 -0.97
N GLY A 31 -9.61 4.90 -0.82
CA GLY A 31 -9.25 5.79 -1.91
C GLY A 31 -7.78 5.64 -2.35
N SER A 32 -7.52 5.86 -3.63
CA SER A 32 -6.18 5.78 -4.23
C SER A 32 -5.14 6.72 -3.59
N GLU A 33 -5.58 7.77 -2.90
CA GLU A 33 -4.73 8.66 -2.11
C GLU A 33 -4.06 7.97 -0.91
N LEU A 34 -4.55 6.81 -0.48
CA LEU A 34 -4.00 6.03 0.63
C LEU A 34 -2.88 5.07 0.21
N ALA A 35 -2.65 4.89 -1.09
CA ALA A 35 -1.65 3.97 -1.61
C ALA A 35 -0.20 4.38 -1.27
N GLU A 36 0.02 5.65 -0.95
CA GLU A 36 1.34 6.19 -0.62
C GLU A 36 1.43 6.43 0.89
N PRO A 37 2.12 5.56 1.64
CA PRO A 37 2.30 5.77 3.07
C PRO A 37 3.22 6.98 3.32
N PRO A 38 3.02 7.72 4.43
CA PRO A 38 3.93 8.79 4.80
C PRO A 38 5.36 8.29 5.01
N ALA A 39 6.35 8.98 4.46
CA ALA A 39 7.77 8.62 4.60
C ALA A 39 8.25 8.41 6.06
N PRO A 40 7.78 9.16 7.07
CA PRO A 40 8.15 8.89 8.46
C PRO A 40 7.64 7.54 9.00
N ASP A 41 6.55 7.02 8.44
CA ASP A 41 5.92 5.78 8.88
C ASP A 41 6.50 4.56 8.12
N VAL A 42 6.95 4.77 6.87
CA VAL A 42 7.58 3.75 6.03
C VAL A 42 8.84 4.34 5.37
N PRO A 43 9.95 4.49 6.12
CA PRO A 43 11.16 5.14 5.62
C PRO A 43 11.90 4.38 4.50
N HIS A 44 11.61 3.08 4.34
CA HIS A 44 12.24 2.20 3.34
C HIS A 44 11.24 1.70 2.30
N LEU A 45 10.31 2.57 1.89
CA LEU A 45 9.40 2.31 0.78
C LEU A 45 10.20 2.23 -0.53
N GLU A 46 10.24 1.06 -1.16
CA GLU A 46 10.96 0.85 -2.41
C GLU A 46 10.14 1.30 -3.62
N ARG A 47 8.87 0.89 -3.67
CA ARG A 47 7.92 1.37 -4.68
C ARG A 47 6.47 1.19 -4.27
N VAL A 48 5.62 1.94 -4.96
CA VAL A 48 4.17 1.76 -5.00
C VAL A 48 3.79 1.34 -6.41
N VAL A 49 3.09 0.23 -6.54
CA VAL A 49 2.55 -0.27 -7.81
C VAL A 49 1.04 -0.12 -7.79
N ARG A 50 0.51 0.73 -8.67
CA ARG A 50 -0.92 0.93 -8.87
C ARG A 50 -1.39 0.07 -10.04
N ILE A 51 -2.52 -0.62 -9.87
CA ILE A 51 -3.10 -1.52 -10.86
C ILE A 51 -4.48 -0.96 -11.27
N PRO A 52 -4.62 -0.41 -12.49
CA PRO A 52 -5.82 0.34 -12.90
C PRO A 52 -7.12 -0.46 -12.97
N ASN A 53 -7.06 -1.78 -13.21
CA ASN A 53 -8.24 -2.63 -13.42
C ASN A 53 -8.53 -3.56 -12.23
N CYS A 54 -8.06 -3.18 -11.05
CA CYS A 54 -8.00 -4.03 -9.88
C CYS A 54 -8.63 -3.29 -8.69
N SER A 55 -9.59 -3.91 -7.99
CA SER A 55 -10.30 -3.28 -6.89
C SER A 55 -9.59 -3.56 -5.56
N HIS A 56 -10.35 -3.84 -4.49
CA HIS A 56 -9.84 -3.96 -3.13
C HIS A 56 -8.92 -5.18 -2.90
N TRP A 57 -9.19 -6.30 -3.58
CA TRP A 57 -8.51 -7.58 -3.34
C TRP A 57 -7.51 -7.88 -4.45
N VAL A 58 -6.36 -7.18 -4.44
CA VAL A 58 -5.43 -7.20 -5.57
C VAL A 58 -4.93 -8.60 -5.96
N GLN A 59 -4.75 -9.48 -4.98
CA GLN A 59 -4.34 -10.86 -5.19
C GLN A 59 -5.45 -11.75 -5.78
N HIS A 60 -6.71 -11.33 -5.69
CA HIS A 60 -7.83 -12.06 -6.29
C HIS A 60 -8.08 -11.60 -7.73
N ASP A 61 -8.03 -10.29 -7.95
CA ASP A 61 -8.29 -9.70 -9.26
C ASP A 61 -7.12 -9.94 -10.24
N GLU A 62 -5.88 -9.88 -9.76
CA GLU A 62 -4.67 -9.94 -10.59
C GLU A 62 -3.60 -10.89 -10.00
N PRO A 63 -3.91 -12.19 -9.79
CA PRO A 63 -3.08 -13.12 -9.03
C PRO A 63 -1.69 -13.33 -9.64
N GLU A 64 -1.57 -13.46 -10.96
CA GLU A 64 -0.28 -13.64 -11.64
C GLU A 64 0.59 -12.40 -11.50
N ARG A 65 0.01 -11.21 -11.68
CA ARG A 65 0.74 -9.94 -11.59
C ARG A 65 1.24 -9.71 -10.16
N VAL A 66 0.39 -9.93 -9.16
CA VAL A 66 0.79 -9.81 -7.75
C VAL A 66 1.91 -10.80 -7.42
N SER A 67 1.80 -12.06 -7.85
CA SER A 67 2.82 -13.07 -7.60
C SER A 67 4.18 -12.69 -8.22
N GLN A 68 4.18 -12.17 -9.45
CA GLN A 68 5.40 -11.68 -10.10
C GLN A 68 6.04 -10.53 -9.32
N LEU A 69 5.24 -9.53 -8.91
CA LEU A 69 5.73 -8.38 -8.15
C LEU A 69 6.35 -8.80 -6.81
N LEU A 70 5.77 -9.79 -6.14
CA LEU A 70 6.30 -10.35 -4.89
C LEU A 70 7.61 -11.11 -5.13
N ILE A 71 7.69 -11.94 -6.18
CA ILE A 71 8.91 -12.68 -6.52
C ILE A 71 10.06 -11.72 -6.85
N GLU A 72 9.80 -10.66 -7.63
CA GLU A 72 10.78 -9.61 -7.92
C GLU A 72 11.29 -8.95 -6.64
N PHE A 73 10.37 -8.56 -5.75
CA PHE A 73 10.70 -7.87 -4.50
C PHE A 73 11.48 -8.75 -3.51
N PHE A 74 11.23 -10.05 -3.45
CA PHE A 74 12.00 -10.95 -2.56
C PHE A 74 13.34 -11.40 -3.14
N ARG A 75 13.65 -11.05 -4.39
CA ARG A 75 14.92 -11.39 -5.06
C ARG A 75 15.93 -10.24 -5.10
N SER A 76 15.50 -9.02 -4.78
CA SER A 76 16.37 -7.85 -4.58
C SER A 76 17.02 -7.87 -3.21
#